data_AF-A0A9D7CTA6-F1
#
_entry.id   AF-A0A9D7CTA6-F1
#
_cell.length_a   1.000
_cell.length_b   1.000
_cell.length_c   1.000
_cell.angle_alpha   90.00
_cell.angle_beta   90.00
_cell.angle_gamma   90.00
#
_symmetry.space_group_name_H-M   'P 1'
#
loop_
_entity.id
_entity.type
_entity.pdbx_description
1 polymer ?
#
loop_
_entity_poly.entity_id
_entity_poly.type
_entity_poly.pdbx_seq_one_letter_code
_entity_poly.pdbx_strand_id
1 'polypeptide(L)'
;MTASPLVSLKLLLHERRARVVPRQGQDGAPFVGPGVDLLNERFETLVRLCPPLFQWFSAREPGIALRSLSLDFVSPRLLATYFPAGVAEGDKPFVMRVDAPQVYELLTLASPLSDAARREALAVAALRDAATSSGAR
;
A
#
# COMPACT_ATOMS: atom_id res chain seq x y z
N MET A 1 10.11 -10.24 13.77
CA MET A 1 9.89 -9.30 12.65
C MET A 1 10.15 -7.90 13.16
N THR A 2 10.92 -7.09 12.43
CA THR A 2 11.04 -5.65 12.71
C THR A 2 9.67 -4.98 12.50
N ALA A 3 9.35 -3.98 13.34
CA ALA A 3 8.10 -3.24 13.19
C ALA A 3 8.09 -2.49 11.84
N SER A 4 6.99 -2.59 11.09
CA SER A 4 6.85 -1.89 9.81
C SER A 4 6.92 -0.36 9.99
N PRO A 5 7.55 0.36 9.05
CA PRO A 5 7.56 1.83 9.01
C PRO A 5 6.17 2.46 8.83
N LEU A 6 5.16 1.65 8.52
CA LEU A 6 3.80 2.10 8.23
C LEU A 6 2.80 1.58 9.28
N VAL A 7 1.68 2.29 9.41
CA VAL A 7 0.46 1.78 10.03
C VAL A 7 -0.34 0.98 9.00
N SER A 8 -0.54 1.55 7.81
CA SER A 8 -1.26 0.90 6.71
C SER A 8 -0.80 1.38 5.34
N LEU A 9 -0.93 0.51 4.35
CA LEU A 9 -0.72 0.80 2.93
C LEU A 9 -1.88 0.23 2.12
N LYS A 10 -2.53 1.05 1.30
CA LYS A 10 -3.54 0.59 0.33
C LYS A 10 -3.14 0.97 -1.09
N LEU A 11 -2.86 -0.02 -1.93
CA LEU A 11 -2.66 0.14 -3.37
C LEU A 11 -4.02 -0.03 -4.08
N LEU A 12 -4.43 0.98 -4.84
CA LEU A 12 -5.62 0.98 -5.70
C LEU A 12 -5.11 0.95 -7.14
N LEU A 13 -4.87 -0.25 -7.65
CA LEU A 13 -4.18 -0.48 -8.92
C LEU A 13 -4.95 0.12 -10.10
N HIS A 14 -6.27 -0.09 -10.10
CA HIS A 14 -7.16 0.45 -11.13
C HIS A 14 -7.30 1.97 -11.10
N GLU A 15 -7.10 2.62 -9.94
CA GLU A 15 -7.14 4.08 -9.81
C GLU A 15 -5.74 4.72 -9.95
N ARG A 16 -4.70 3.91 -10.13
CA ARG A 16 -3.29 4.36 -10.16
C ARG A 16 -2.92 5.21 -8.94
N ARG A 17 -3.40 4.80 -7.77
CA ARG A 17 -3.28 5.52 -6.49
C ARG A 17 -2.82 4.59 -5.38
N ALA A 18 -2.02 5.11 -4.46
CA ALA A 18 -1.75 4.46 -3.18
C ALA A 18 -2.06 5.40 -2.02
N ARG A 19 -2.76 4.91 -0.99
CA ARG A 19 -2.92 5.63 0.29
C ARG A 19 -2.00 5.03 1.32
N VAL A 20 -1.19 5.88 1.94
CA VAL A 20 -0.15 5.49 2.90
C VAL A 20 -0.39 6.20 4.24
N VAL A 21 -0.29 5.47 5.33
CA VAL A 21 -0.27 6.04 6.68
C VAL A 21 1.08 5.66 7.30
N PRO A 22 2.06 6.58 7.33
CA PRO A 22 3.32 6.36 8.03
C PRO A 22 3.08 6.10 9.52
N ARG A 23 3.97 5.33 10.15
CA ARG A 23 3.96 5.20 11.61
C ARG A 23 4.54 6.43 12.29
N GLN A 24 5.59 6.99 11.69
CA GLN A 24 6.32 8.15 12.20
C GLN A 24 6.53 9.19 11.11
N GLY A 25 6.59 10.45 11.51
CA GLY A 25 6.99 11.59 10.69
C GLY A 25 8.48 11.60 10.37
N GLN A 26 8.93 12.70 9.76
CA GLN A 26 10.36 12.91 9.44
C GLN A 26 11.22 13.12 10.70
N ASP A 27 10.64 13.69 11.75
CA ASP A 27 11.24 13.94 13.06
C ASP A 27 11.29 12.69 13.96
N GLY A 28 10.73 11.56 13.51
CA GLY A 28 10.61 10.34 14.29
C GLY A 28 9.45 10.34 15.30
N ALA A 29 8.71 11.45 15.43
CA ALA A 29 7.48 11.46 16.23
C ALA A 29 6.39 10.64 15.53
N PRO A 30 5.35 10.16 16.26
CA PRO A 30 4.20 9.53 15.64
C PRO A 30 3.62 10.42 14.53
N PHE A 31 3.31 9.83 13.37
CA PHE A 31 2.73 10.60 12.28
C PHE A 31 1.32 11.05 12.66
N VAL A 32 1.09 12.36 12.68
CA VAL A 32 -0.22 12.97 13.00
C VAL A 32 -0.76 13.63 11.74
N GLY A 33 -1.84 13.08 11.19
CA GLY A 33 -2.50 13.64 10.01
C GLY A 33 -3.27 12.61 9.18
N PRO A 34 -3.98 13.06 8.14
CA PRO A 34 -4.65 12.16 7.22
C PRO A 34 -3.63 11.35 6.41
N GLY A 35 -4.03 10.14 5.99
CA GLY A 35 -3.23 9.32 5.09
C GLY A 35 -2.87 10.05 3.79
N VAL A 36 -1.63 9.87 3.36
CA VAL A 36 -1.05 10.51 2.19
C VAL A 36 -1.40 9.72 0.94
N ASP A 37 -1.98 10.40 -0.06
CA ASP A 37 -2.20 9.81 -1.37
C ASP A 37 -0.96 10.01 -2.26
N LEU A 38 -0.45 8.90 -2.78
CA LEU A 38 0.62 8.85 -3.78
C LEU A 38 -0.02 8.55 -5.13
N LEU A 39 0.22 9.44 -6.08
CA LEU A 39 -0.35 9.39 -7.43
C LEU A 39 0.77 9.32 -8.46
N ASN A 40 0.41 8.98 -9.70
CA ASN A 40 1.28 9.09 -10.88
C ASN A 40 2.63 8.38 -10.68
N GLU A 41 3.74 9.07 -10.91
CA GLU A 41 5.10 8.51 -10.84
C GLU A 41 5.43 7.89 -9.48
N ARG A 42 4.91 8.46 -8.38
CA ARG A 42 5.12 7.91 -7.03
C ARG A 42 4.40 6.58 -6.88
N PHE A 43 3.18 6.47 -7.41
CA PHE A 43 2.45 5.21 -7.44
C PHE A 43 3.18 4.17 -8.30
N GLU A 44 3.67 4.55 -9.48
CA GLU A 44 4.43 3.66 -10.37
C GLU A 44 5.71 3.12 -9.71
N THR A 45 6.39 3.95 -8.92
CA THR A 45 7.54 3.52 -8.10
C THR A 45 7.15 2.41 -7.12
N LEU A 46 5.96 2.49 -6.50
CA LEU A 46 5.50 1.45 -5.60
C LEU A 46 5.10 0.17 -6.34
N VAL A 47 4.42 0.27 -7.49
CA VAL A 47 4.00 -0.90 -8.28
C VAL A 47 5.19 -1.72 -8.74
N ARG A 48 6.32 -1.10 -9.10
CA ARG A 48 7.56 -1.81 -9.46
C ARG A 48 8.13 -2.69 -8.34
N LEU A 49 7.76 -2.45 -7.08
CA LEU A 49 8.17 -3.25 -5.93
C LEU A 49 7.17 -4.36 -5.56
N CYS A 50 6.02 -4.41 -6.23
CA CYS A 50 4.99 -5.41 -5.98
C CYS A 50 5.18 -6.80 -6.63
N PRO A 51 6.12 -7.08 -7.57
CA PRO A 51 6.22 -8.40 -8.20
C PRO A 51 6.23 -9.59 -7.23
N PRO A 52 6.95 -9.57 -6.09
CA PRO A 52 6.92 -10.68 -5.15
C PRO A 52 5.54 -10.95 -4.55
N LEU A 53 4.78 -9.89 -4.25
CA LEU A 53 3.40 -10.01 -3.77
C LEU A 53 2.50 -10.57 -4.86
N PHE A 54 2.61 -10.05 -6.09
CA PHE A 54 1.80 -10.52 -7.22
C PHE A 54 2.09 -11.99 -7.54
N GLN A 55 3.35 -12.40 -7.51
CA GLN A 55 3.74 -13.81 -7.69
C GLN A 55 3.13 -14.71 -6.60
N TRP A 56 3.10 -14.27 -5.35
CA TRP A 56 2.47 -15.03 -4.26
C TRP A 56 0.98 -15.29 -4.52
N PHE A 57 0.26 -14.31 -5.05
CA PHE A 57 -1.15 -14.48 -5.42
C PHE A 57 -1.32 -15.33 -6.68
N SER A 58 -0.55 -15.05 -7.74
CA SER A 58 -0.62 -15.80 -9.00
C SER A 58 -0.29 -17.29 -8.84
N ALA A 59 0.56 -17.65 -7.88
CA ALA A 59 0.87 -19.05 -7.56
C ALA A 59 -0.32 -19.81 -6.94
N ARG A 60 -1.27 -19.10 -6.32
CA ARG A 60 -2.45 -19.68 -5.68
C ARG A 60 -3.68 -19.59 -6.56
N GLU A 61 -3.77 -18.51 -7.34
CA GLU A 61 -4.86 -18.25 -8.26
C GLU A 61 -4.26 -17.80 -9.61
N PRO A 62 -3.98 -18.73 -10.53
CA PRO A 62 -3.42 -18.40 -11.84
C PRO A 62 -4.37 -17.51 -12.65
N GLY A 63 -3.81 -16.49 -13.30
CA GLY A 63 -4.58 -15.59 -14.19
C GLY A 63 -5.43 -14.54 -13.49
N ILE A 64 -5.23 -14.30 -12.19
CA ILE A 64 -5.91 -13.22 -11.49
C ILE A 64 -5.51 -11.83 -12.00
N ALA A 65 -6.47 -10.91 -11.96
CA ALA A 65 -6.23 -9.47 -12.11
C ALA A 65 -6.49 -8.76 -10.78
N LEU A 66 -5.43 -8.33 -10.09
CA LEU A 66 -5.54 -7.57 -8.84
C LEU A 66 -6.07 -6.15 -9.10
N ARG A 67 -7.13 -5.75 -8.40
CA ARG A 67 -7.66 -4.38 -8.38
C ARG A 67 -7.09 -3.52 -7.26
N SER A 68 -6.90 -4.12 -6.09
CA SER A 68 -6.34 -3.42 -4.93
C SER A 68 -5.72 -4.38 -3.92
N LEU A 69 -4.73 -3.86 -3.19
CA LEU A 69 -4.12 -4.51 -2.03
C LEU A 69 -4.19 -3.58 -0.83
N SER A 70 -4.60 -4.07 0.32
CA SER A 70 -4.60 -3.34 1.58
C SER A 70 -3.81 -4.12 2.62
N LEU A 71 -2.75 -3.52 3.14
CA LEU A 71 -1.89 -4.04 4.18
C LEU A 71 -2.11 -3.24 5.46
N ASP A 72 -2.42 -3.94 6.54
CA ASP A 72 -2.48 -3.38 7.89
C ASP A 72 -1.33 -3.97 8.69
N PHE A 73 -0.47 -3.11 9.22
CA PHE A 73 0.74 -3.51 9.94
C PHE A 73 0.56 -3.43 11.46
N VAL A 74 -0.55 -2.88 11.96
CA VAL A 74 -0.86 -2.81 13.40
C VAL A 74 -1.67 -4.03 13.82
N SER A 75 -2.67 -4.38 13.02
CA SER A 75 -3.39 -5.65 13.11
C SER A 75 -3.05 -6.46 11.87
N PRO A 76 -1.96 -7.25 11.87
CA PRO A 76 -1.42 -7.92 10.69
C PRO A 76 -2.49 -8.64 9.88
N ARG A 77 -2.86 -8.04 8.75
CA ARG A 77 -3.78 -8.62 7.75
C ARG A 77 -3.47 -8.04 6.38
N LEU A 78 -3.81 -8.82 5.36
CA LEU A 78 -3.85 -8.36 3.98
C LEU A 78 -5.26 -8.59 3.41
N LEU A 79 -5.78 -7.59 2.72
CA LEU A 79 -6.95 -7.72 1.85
C LEU A 79 -6.54 -7.51 0.40
N ALA A 80 -6.83 -8.49 -0.45
CA ALA A 80 -6.67 -8.39 -1.90
C ALA A 80 -8.05 -8.40 -2.56
N THR A 81 -8.32 -7.43 -3.40
CA THR A 81 -9.49 -7.41 -4.27
C THR A 81 -9.04 -7.73 -5.68
N TYR A 82 -9.67 -8.70 -6.34
CA TYR A 82 -9.23 -9.23 -7.62
C TYR A 82 -10.37 -9.78 -8.47
N PHE A 83 -10.09 -9.98 -9.76
CA PHE A 83 -10.90 -10.81 -10.64
C PHE A 83 -10.18 -12.13 -10.89
N PRO A 84 -10.83 -13.28 -10.63
CA PRO A 84 -10.35 -14.57 -11.09
C PRO A 84 -10.24 -14.62 -12.62
N ALA A 85 -9.46 -15.59 -13.12
CA ALA A 85 -9.39 -15.84 -14.55
C ALA A 85 -10.78 -16.09 -15.15
N GLY A 86 -11.07 -15.46 -16.29
CA GLY A 86 -12.36 -15.60 -16.99
C GLY A 86 -13.51 -14.75 -16.44
N VAL A 87 -13.31 -13.99 -15.37
CA VAL A 87 -14.29 -13.02 -14.84
C VAL A 87 -14.00 -11.64 -15.43
N ALA A 88 -15.03 -10.97 -15.95
CA ALA A 88 -14.87 -9.66 -16.58
C ALA A 88 -14.74 -8.54 -15.54
N GLU A 89 -14.07 -7.44 -15.90
CA GLU A 89 -13.87 -6.30 -15.00
C GLU A 89 -15.19 -5.58 -14.59
N GLY A 90 -16.28 -5.85 -15.32
CA GLY A 90 -17.63 -5.37 -15.00
C GLY A 90 -18.42 -6.25 -14.01
N ASP A 91 -17.91 -7.44 -13.69
CA ASP A 91 -18.53 -8.32 -12.70
C ASP A 91 -18.17 -7.91 -11.27
N LYS A 92 -18.78 -8.58 -10.28
CA LYS A 92 -18.44 -8.36 -8.87
C LYS A 92 -17.04 -8.93 -8.58
N PRO A 93 -16.09 -8.11 -8.06
CA PRO A 93 -14.76 -8.61 -7.73
C PRO A 93 -14.81 -9.51 -6.48
N PHE A 94 -13.79 -10.36 -6.37
CA PHE A 94 -13.55 -11.23 -5.24
C PHE A 94 -12.65 -10.54 -4.22
N VAL A 95 -12.79 -10.92 -2.96
CA VAL A 95 -11.95 -10.44 -1.86
C VAL A 95 -11.31 -11.62 -1.17
N MET A 96 -9.97 -11.66 -1.20
CA MET A 96 -9.18 -12.57 -0.40
C MET A 96 -8.69 -11.83 0.84
N ARG A 97 -8.98 -12.41 2.02
CA ARG A 97 -8.41 -11.96 3.28
C ARG A 97 -7.34 -12.95 3.71
N VAL A 98 -6.16 -12.46 4.02
CA VAL A 98 -5.06 -13.25 4.57
C VAL A 98 -4.73 -12.71 5.96
N ASP A 99 -4.95 -13.55 6.97
CA ASP A 99 -4.66 -13.25 8.37
C ASP A 99 -3.40 -14.02 8.82
N ALA A 100 -3.07 -13.90 10.10
CA ALA A 100 -2.01 -14.70 10.71
C ALA A 100 -2.35 -16.21 10.68
N PRO A 101 -1.34 -17.09 10.51
CA PRO A 101 0.09 -16.75 10.37
C PRO A 101 0.54 -16.38 8.95
N GLN A 102 -0.25 -16.67 7.91
CA GLN A 102 0.17 -16.54 6.50
C GLN A 102 0.50 -15.10 6.11
N VAL A 103 -0.16 -14.13 6.72
CA VAL A 103 0.10 -12.71 6.47
C VAL A 103 1.56 -12.32 6.74
N TYR A 104 2.25 -12.98 7.67
CA TYR A 104 3.62 -12.61 8.04
C TYR A 104 4.62 -12.80 6.91
N GLU A 105 4.42 -13.83 6.06
CA GLU A 105 5.18 -14.01 4.82
C GLU A 105 4.95 -12.81 3.88
N LEU A 106 3.69 -12.44 3.66
CA LEU A 106 3.30 -11.33 2.80
C LEU A 106 3.84 -9.98 3.30
N LEU A 107 3.80 -9.74 4.61
CA LEU A 107 4.38 -8.51 5.20
C LEU A 107 5.90 -8.48 5.04
N THR A 108 6.56 -9.63 5.09
CA THR A 108 8.00 -9.73 4.82
C THR A 108 8.31 -9.42 3.36
N LEU A 109 7.54 -9.99 2.42
CA LEU A 109 7.65 -9.68 0.98
C LEU A 109 7.34 -8.20 0.69
N ALA A 110 6.43 -7.59 1.45
CA ALA A 110 6.06 -6.18 1.32
C ALA A 110 7.06 -5.21 1.97
N SER A 111 8.13 -5.69 2.63
CA SER A 111 9.06 -4.82 3.36
C SER A 111 9.67 -3.72 2.46
N PRO A 112 10.25 -4.01 1.28
CA PRO A 112 10.81 -2.97 0.40
C PRO A 112 9.76 -1.97 -0.08
N LEU A 113 8.53 -2.46 -0.35
CA LEU A 113 7.39 -1.64 -0.72
C LEU A 113 7.00 -0.69 0.42
N SER A 114 6.99 -1.17 1.68
CA SER A 114 6.65 -0.36 2.85
C SER A 114 7.67 0.75 3.12
N ASP A 115 8.96 0.47 2.91
CA ASP A 115 10.04 1.44 3.04
C ASP A 115 9.93 2.54 1.98
N ALA A 116 9.71 2.15 0.72
CA ALA A 116 9.52 3.11 -0.36
C ALA A 116 8.27 3.97 -0.16
N ALA A 117 7.16 3.35 0.23
CA ALA A 117 5.91 4.06 0.51
C ALA A 117 6.07 5.07 1.66
N ARG A 118 6.82 4.74 2.73
CA ARG A 118 7.14 5.71 3.79
C ARG A 118 7.89 6.91 3.23
N ARG A 119 8.96 6.69 2.47
CA ARG A 119 9.78 7.80 1.93
C ARG A 119 8.95 8.75 1.07
N GLU A 120 8.18 8.19 0.14
CA GLU A 120 7.32 8.99 -0.74
C GLU A 120 6.21 9.72 0.02
N ALA A 121 5.58 9.06 0.99
CA ALA A 121 4.52 9.67 1.80
C ALA A 121 5.04 10.85 2.63
N LEU A 122 6.22 10.72 3.23
CA LEU A 122 6.82 11.80 4.01
C LEU A 122 7.27 12.96 3.11
N ALA A 123 7.76 12.69 1.90
CA ALA A 123 8.08 13.74 0.94
C ALA A 123 6.83 14.53 0.53
N VAL A 124 5.71 13.86 0.27
CA VAL A 124 4.43 14.51 -0.07
C VAL A 124 3.84 15.27 1.12
N ALA A 125 3.91 14.72 2.33
CA ALA A 125 3.44 15.40 3.54
C ALA A 125 4.20 16.72 3.75
N ALA A 126 5.54 16.70 3.66
CA ALA A 126 6.36 17.90 3.81
C ALA A 126 6.02 18.99 2.78
N LEU A 127 5.74 18.61 1.51
CA LEU A 127 5.31 19.56 0.48
C LEU A 127 3.96 20.21 0.81
N ARG A 128 3.02 19.46 1.39
CA ARG A 128 1.70 19.98 1.80
C ARG A 128 1.82 20.97 2.96
N ASP A 129 2.67 20.68 3.93
CA ASP A 129 2.91 21.56 5.08
C ASP A 129 3.59 22.87 4.64
N ALA A 130 4.54 22.79 3.69
CA ALA A 130 5.17 23.96 3.08
C ALA A 130 4.16 24.83 2.29
N ALA A 131 3.22 24.21 1.57
CA ALA A 131 2.18 24.93 0.85
C ALA A 131 1.19 25.62 1.81
N THR A 132 0.84 24.96 2.91
CA THR A 132 -0.08 25.52 3.91
C THR A 132 0.53 26.70 4.66
N SER A 133 1.83 26.64 4.98
CA SER A 133 2.56 27.72 5.66
C SER A 133 2.87 28.93 4.78
N SER A 134 2.85 28.78 3.45
CA SER A 134 3.05 29.89 2.49
C SER A 134 1.77 30.61 2.10
N GLY A 135 0.61 29.95 2.15
CA GLY A 135 -0.71 30.58 1.91
C GLY A 135 -1.29 31.35 3.10
N ALA A 136 -0.61 31.33 4.26
CA ALA A 136 -1.01 32.05 5.47
C ALA A 136 -0.28 33.40 5.67
N ARG A 137 0.45 33.88 4.65
CA ARG A 137 1.15 35.17 4.66
C ARG A 137 0.46 36.19 3.77
#